data_AF-A0A1I4LYL9-F1
#
_entry.id   AF-A0A1I4LYL9-F1
#
_cell.length_a   1.000
_cell.length_b   1.000
_cell.length_c   1.000
_cell.angle_alpha   90.00
_cell.angle_beta   90.00
_cell.angle_gamma   90.00
#
_symmetry.space_group_name_H-M   'P 1'
#
loop_
_entity.id
_entity.type
_entity.pdbx_description
1 polymer ?
#
loop_
_entity_poly.entity_id
_entity_poly.type
_entity_poly.pdbx_seq_one_letter_code
_entity_poly.pdbx_strand_id
1 'polypeptide(L)'
;MLETGPRRFNPFCRPALQVLALTLMLALLFTGLGALSAEPDRRTGLVLTIDGAIGPATMDYVVRGIERAEDEGAELLVLQIDTPGGLMESMRVIIKAILAADIPVVSYVSPAGARAASAGTYILYGSHVAAMAPATHLGSATPVQMGGFPGSGEPESDPQKEPANDDGEAVDAPAQEEVRRGNSAMERKVLEDAVSYIRGLADRHGRNADWAEKAVRDAVNLGAEEALEQNVIDLVAINLDDLVSQLDGRVVQLAAGERTLQTENLALVPVEAGWRTRLLAVITDPNVAYFLMIIGFYGIIFELSNPGAIVPGVIGAICLILALFAFQVLSVNYAGLALILLGLAFIVGEAFMPSFGMLGIGGIIAFVTGSIILMDGSHSEISIPTIGGIAVVAAGFILWTLLRLMSLRRRHPVSGREQMDFEEAQALDQFAPSQGEYRGHVRLSGERWNAVSATPVQAGQLLRVLGVDGLTVRVRCTPAADDEPANL
;
A
#
# COMPACT_ATOMS: atom_id res chain seq x y z
N MET A 1 10.30 44.50 -99.41
CA MET A 1 10.38 43.03 -99.38
C MET A 1 10.97 42.66 -98.02
N LEU A 2 10.15 42.11 -97.11
CA LEU A 2 10.50 41.20 -96.02
C LEU A 2 9.23 41.01 -95.17
N GLU A 3 8.65 39.82 -95.31
CA GLU A 3 7.42 39.34 -94.69
C GLU A 3 7.55 39.24 -93.17
N THR A 4 6.55 39.74 -92.44
CA THR A 4 6.34 39.41 -91.02
C THR A 4 5.58 38.08 -90.94
N GLY A 5 6.31 36.98 -90.73
CA GLY A 5 5.71 35.66 -90.46
C GLY A 5 5.02 35.62 -89.08
N PRO A 6 3.88 34.92 -88.93
CA PRO A 6 3.18 34.82 -87.65
C PRO A 6 3.94 33.92 -86.66
N ARG A 7 4.17 34.43 -85.44
CA ARG A 7 4.74 33.67 -84.32
C ARG A 7 3.81 32.50 -83.96
N ARG A 8 4.26 31.28 -84.21
CA ARG A 8 3.57 30.05 -83.80
C ARG A 8 3.54 29.98 -82.27
N PHE A 9 2.34 30.01 -81.69
CA PHE A 9 2.13 29.74 -80.27
C PHE A 9 2.51 28.28 -79.97
N ASN A 10 3.39 28.09 -78.99
CA ASN A 10 3.93 26.79 -78.61
C ASN A 10 2.82 25.97 -77.90
N PRO A 11 2.39 24.81 -78.42
CA PRO A 11 1.24 24.04 -77.87
C PRO A 11 1.51 23.43 -76.49
N PHE A 12 2.76 23.45 -76.02
CA PHE A 12 3.17 22.89 -74.73
C PHE A 12 2.88 23.77 -73.50
N CYS A 13 2.48 25.05 -73.67
CA CYS A 13 2.13 25.92 -72.53
C CYS A 13 0.76 25.62 -71.91
N ARG A 14 -0.16 24.99 -72.65
CA ARG A 14 -1.52 24.68 -72.17
C ARG A 14 -1.59 23.62 -71.06
N PRO A 15 -0.89 22.47 -71.13
CA PRO A 15 -0.94 21.48 -70.06
C PRO A 15 -0.26 21.99 -68.77
N ALA A 16 0.82 22.78 -68.88
CA ALA A 16 1.49 23.35 -67.72
C ALA A 16 0.59 24.34 -66.95
N LEU A 17 -0.19 25.16 -67.68
CA LEU A 17 -1.14 26.09 -67.07
C LEU A 17 -2.31 25.37 -66.38
N GLN A 18 -2.78 24.25 -66.98
CA GLN A 18 -3.84 23.42 -66.41
C GLN A 18 -3.40 22.67 -65.14
N VAL A 19 -2.17 22.15 -65.13
CA VAL A 19 -1.60 21.51 -63.93
C VAL A 19 -1.42 22.54 -62.81
N LEU A 20 -0.91 23.73 -63.12
CA LEU A 20 -0.76 24.81 -62.13
C LEU A 20 -2.11 25.24 -61.54
N ALA A 21 -3.13 25.43 -62.38
CA ALA A 21 -4.47 25.79 -61.93
C ALA A 21 -5.11 24.70 -61.06
N LEU A 22 -4.93 23.42 -61.42
CA LEU A 22 -5.42 22.30 -60.63
C LEU A 22 -4.70 22.21 -59.27
N THR A 23 -3.38 22.41 -59.24
CA THR A 23 -2.62 22.43 -57.97
C THR A 23 -3.03 23.60 -57.08
N LEU A 24 -3.31 24.77 -57.66
CA LEU A 24 -3.78 25.92 -56.89
C LEU A 24 -5.19 25.68 -56.34
N MET A 25 -6.08 25.09 -57.13
CA MET A 25 -7.43 24.73 -56.71
C MET A 25 -7.42 23.65 -55.62
N LEU A 26 -6.53 22.65 -55.73
CA LEU A 26 -6.36 21.63 -54.70
C LEU A 26 -5.79 22.23 -53.40
N ALA A 27 -4.81 23.12 -53.50
CA ALA A 27 -4.25 23.84 -52.36
C ALA A 27 -5.31 24.72 -51.68
N LEU A 28 -6.14 25.42 -52.47
CA LEU A 28 -7.28 26.21 -51.97
C LEU A 28 -8.35 25.34 -51.30
N LEU A 29 -8.63 24.14 -51.83
CA LEU A 29 -9.53 23.18 -51.20
C LEU A 29 -8.97 22.68 -49.86
N PHE A 30 -7.67 22.37 -49.81
CA PHE A 30 -7.00 21.93 -48.59
C PHE A 30 -6.95 23.03 -47.52
N THR A 31 -6.72 24.30 -47.90
CA THR A 31 -6.81 25.43 -46.96
C THR A 31 -8.26 25.72 -46.54
N GLY A 32 -9.24 25.51 -47.43
CA GLY A 32 -10.66 25.70 -47.13
C GLY A 32 -11.21 24.65 -46.16
N LEU A 33 -10.75 23.40 -46.24
CA LEU A 33 -11.14 22.35 -45.30
C LEU A 33 -10.56 22.58 -43.90
N GLY A 34 -9.34 23.11 -43.77
CA GLY A 34 -8.75 23.43 -42.46
C GLY A 34 -9.45 24.55 -41.71
N ALA A 35 -10.08 25.49 -42.44
CA ALA A 35 -10.83 26.61 -41.84
C ALA A 35 -12.22 26.21 -41.32
N LEU A 36 -12.80 25.09 -41.79
CA LEU A 36 -14.08 24.58 -41.29
C LEU A 36 -13.94 23.76 -39.98
N SER A 37 -12.71 23.48 -39.53
CA SER A 37 -12.43 22.75 -38.28
C SER A 37 -11.96 23.67 -37.15
N ALA A 38 -12.17 24.98 -37.26
CA ALA A 38 -12.18 25.82 -36.06
C ALA A 38 -13.42 25.42 -35.25
N GLU A 39 -13.26 24.46 -34.32
CA GLU A 39 -14.22 24.30 -33.25
C GLU A 39 -14.40 25.69 -32.61
N PRO A 40 -15.65 26.13 -32.35
CA PRO A 40 -15.87 27.35 -31.58
C PRO A 40 -15.04 27.25 -30.30
N ASP A 41 -14.48 28.38 -29.86
CA ASP A 41 -13.71 28.53 -28.61
C ASP A 41 -14.51 27.95 -27.44
N ARG A 42 -14.37 26.63 -27.23
CA ARG A 42 -15.27 25.86 -26.38
C ARG A 42 -14.68 25.94 -25.00
N ARG A 43 -15.31 26.74 -24.16
CA ARG A 43 -14.95 26.86 -22.76
C ARG A 43 -14.92 25.48 -22.13
N THR A 44 -13.85 25.21 -21.40
CA THR A 44 -13.64 23.93 -20.73
C THR A 44 -13.80 24.12 -19.22
N GLY A 45 -14.37 23.11 -18.59
CA GLY A 45 -14.26 22.92 -17.15
C GLY A 45 -13.44 21.66 -16.89
N LEU A 46 -12.65 21.64 -15.82
CA LEU A 46 -11.88 20.45 -15.46
C LEU A 46 -12.62 19.66 -14.38
N VAL A 47 -12.47 18.33 -14.39
CA VAL A 47 -13.02 17.44 -13.38
C VAL A 47 -11.89 16.65 -12.73
N LEU A 48 -11.76 16.77 -11.40
CA LEU A 48 -10.88 15.93 -10.59
C LEU A 48 -11.72 14.94 -9.80
N THR A 49 -11.30 13.69 -9.75
CA THR A 49 -11.97 12.64 -8.97
C THR A 49 -11.19 12.37 -7.69
N ILE A 50 -11.86 12.55 -6.56
CA ILE A 50 -11.38 12.16 -5.24
C ILE A 50 -12.15 10.91 -4.83
N ASP A 51 -11.47 9.77 -4.86
CA ASP A 51 -12.01 8.46 -4.46
C ASP A 51 -11.11 7.89 -3.34
N GLY A 52 -11.71 7.65 -2.17
CA GLY A 52 -11.01 7.13 -0.99
C GLY A 52 -10.45 8.21 -0.05
N ALA A 53 -9.45 7.84 0.74
CA ALA A 53 -8.97 8.67 1.85
C ALA A 53 -8.23 9.95 1.39
N ILE A 54 -8.40 11.03 2.15
CA ILE A 54 -7.68 12.29 1.95
C ILE A 54 -6.27 12.20 2.54
N GLY A 55 -5.29 11.87 1.69
CA GLY A 55 -3.87 11.81 2.03
C GLY A 55 -3.02 12.84 1.27
N PRO A 56 -1.69 12.81 1.46
CA PRO A 56 -0.77 13.71 0.77
C PRO A 56 -0.81 13.58 -0.76
N ALA A 57 -1.07 12.37 -1.27
CA ALA A 57 -1.22 12.12 -2.70
C ALA A 57 -2.45 12.84 -3.29
N THR A 58 -3.60 12.73 -2.62
CA THR A 58 -4.85 13.40 -2.99
C THR A 58 -4.71 14.92 -2.89
N MET A 59 -4.07 15.41 -1.82
CA MET A 59 -3.75 16.84 -1.66
C MET A 59 -2.91 17.36 -2.84
N ASP A 60 -1.80 16.70 -3.17
CA ASP A 60 -0.90 17.09 -4.27
C ASP A 60 -1.61 17.01 -5.64
N TYR A 61 -2.53 16.06 -5.82
CA TYR A 61 -3.36 15.95 -7.02
C TYR A 61 -4.36 17.11 -7.15
N VAL A 62 -5.07 17.44 -6.07
CA VAL A 62 -6.08 18.52 -6.07
C VAL A 62 -5.42 19.89 -6.23
N VAL A 63 -4.35 20.17 -5.50
CA VAL A 63 -3.62 21.46 -5.59
C VAL A 63 -3.12 21.69 -7.01
N ARG A 64 -2.42 20.71 -7.60
CA ARG A 64 -1.98 20.83 -9.00
C ARG A 64 -3.13 20.88 -10.00
N GLY A 65 -4.25 20.23 -9.70
CA GLY A 65 -5.43 20.29 -10.56
C GLY A 65 -6.08 21.67 -10.56
N ILE A 66 -6.05 22.38 -9.42
CA ILE A 66 -6.45 23.79 -9.33
C ILE A 66 -5.48 24.67 -10.14
N GLU A 67 -4.17 24.56 -9.91
CA GLU A 67 -3.15 25.31 -10.66
C GLU A 67 -3.27 25.08 -12.18
N ARG A 68 -3.48 23.83 -12.59
CA ARG A 68 -3.69 23.44 -13.99
C ARG A 68 -4.93 24.11 -14.59
N ALA A 69 -6.03 24.10 -13.84
CA ALA A 69 -7.28 24.70 -14.29
C ALA A 69 -7.16 26.23 -14.42
N GLU A 70 -6.39 26.88 -13.56
CA GLU A 70 -6.04 28.30 -13.66
C GLU A 70 -5.16 28.58 -14.88
N ASP A 71 -4.08 27.81 -15.06
CA ASP A 71 -3.15 27.94 -16.19
C ASP A 71 -3.84 27.73 -17.55
N GLU A 72 -4.81 26.81 -17.63
CA GLU A 72 -5.60 26.55 -18.84
C GLU A 72 -6.74 27.55 -19.04
N GLY A 73 -7.00 28.44 -18.08
CA GLY A 73 -8.12 29.38 -18.14
C GLY A 73 -9.48 28.69 -18.11
N ALA A 74 -9.60 27.57 -17.39
CA ALA A 74 -10.85 26.84 -17.26
C ALA A 74 -11.95 27.71 -16.62
N GLU A 75 -13.20 27.50 -17.03
CA GLU A 75 -14.33 28.27 -16.50
C GLU A 75 -14.63 27.89 -15.05
N LEU A 76 -14.44 26.61 -14.70
CA LEU A 76 -14.57 26.07 -13.35
C LEU A 76 -13.81 24.75 -13.21
N LEU A 77 -13.59 24.36 -11.96
CA LEU A 77 -13.09 23.05 -11.55
C LEU A 77 -14.18 22.32 -10.76
N VAL A 78 -14.52 21.09 -11.17
CA VAL A 78 -15.37 20.19 -10.37
C VAL A 78 -14.48 19.20 -9.62
N LEU A 79 -14.62 19.16 -8.30
CA LEU A 79 -14.11 18.09 -7.45
C LEU A 79 -15.23 17.07 -7.26
N GLN A 80 -15.16 15.95 -7.96
CA GLN A 80 -16.07 14.82 -7.74
C GLN A 80 -15.58 14.03 -6.52
N ILE A 81 -16.40 13.93 -5.47
CA ILE A 81 -15.96 13.44 -4.16
C ILE A 81 -16.73 12.19 -3.75
N ASP A 82 -15.96 11.14 -3.45
CA ASP A 82 -16.36 10.01 -2.61
C ASP A 82 -15.23 9.70 -1.60
N THR A 83 -15.39 10.14 -0.35
CA THR A 83 -14.34 10.03 0.66
C THR A 83 -14.88 9.71 2.06
N PRO A 84 -14.27 8.75 2.78
CA PRO A 84 -14.51 8.54 4.21
C PRO A 84 -13.89 9.62 5.10
N GLY A 85 -13.03 10.49 4.55
CA GLY A 85 -12.21 11.43 5.31
C GLY A 85 -10.72 11.20 5.14
N GLY A 86 -9.92 11.77 6.03
CA GLY A 86 -8.46 11.60 6.01
C GLY A 86 -7.74 12.61 6.90
N LEU A 87 -6.49 12.91 6.54
CA LEU A 87 -5.60 13.72 7.36
C LEU A 87 -6.03 15.19 7.39
N MET A 88 -6.07 15.76 8.60
CA MET A 88 -6.43 17.17 8.83
C MET A 88 -5.51 18.15 8.08
N GLU A 89 -4.20 17.86 8.01
CA GLU A 89 -3.25 18.73 7.30
C GLU A 89 -3.54 18.78 5.80
N SER A 90 -3.67 17.61 5.16
CA SER A 90 -4.03 17.49 3.74
C SER A 90 -5.34 18.22 3.42
N MET A 91 -6.36 18.04 4.26
CA MET A 91 -7.64 18.73 4.15
C MET A 91 -7.48 20.25 4.23
N ARG A 92 -6.74 20.77 5.23
CA ARG A 92 -6.52 22.21 5.41
C ARG A 92 -5.75 22.81 4.23
N VAL A 93 -4.77 22.11 3.67
CA VAL A 93 -4.04 22.55 2.47
C VAL A 93 -4.94 22.60 1.25
N ILE A 94 -5.77 21.56 1.02
CA ILE A 94 -6.75 21.56 -0.08
C ILE A 94 -7.69 22.77 0.05
N ILE A 95 -8.29 22.99 1.23
CA ILE A 95 -9.22 24.10 1.45
C ILE A 95 -8.52 25.45 1.24
N LYS A 96 -7.29 25.62 1.72
CA LYS A 96 -6.52 26.85 1.46
C LYS A 96 -6.32 27.10 -0.03
N ALA A 97 -6.00 26.07 -0.81
CA ALA A 97 -5.88 26.19 -2.26
C ALA A 97 -7.21 26.56 -2.91
N ILE A 98 -8.31 25.94 -2.49
CA ILE A 98 -9.66 26.29 -2.98
C ILE A 98 -9.99 27.75 -2.68
N LEU A 99 -9.78 28.22 -1.43
CA LEU A 99 -10.11 29.58 -1.02
C LEU A 99 -9.24 30.65 -1.69
N ALA A 100 -8.07 30.27 -2.20
CA ALA A 100 -7.14 31.13 -2.91
C ALA A 100 -7.28 31.08 -4.43
N ALA A 101 -8.10 30.16 -4.96
CA ALA A 101 -8.21 29.93 -6.40
C ALA A 101 -8.83 31.12 -7.14
N ASP A 102 -8.29 31.40 -8.34
CA ASP A 102 -8.79 32.42 -9.27
C ASP A 102 -9.98 31.91 -10.11
N ILE A 103 -10.25 30.61 -10.03
CA ILE A 103 -11.39 29.96 -10.68
C ILE A 103 -12.40 29.42 -9.66
N PRO A 104 -13.68 29.33 -10.04
CA PRO A 104 -14.69 28.63 -9.27
C PRO A 104 -14.34 27.15 -9.07
N VAL A 105 -14.45 26.70 -7.83
CA VAL A 105 -14.28 25.28 -7.45
C VAL A 105 -15.59 24.75 -6.89
N VAL A 106 -16.12 23.73 -7.55
CA VAL A 106 -17.38 23.07 -7.23
C VAL A 106 -17.09 21.72 -6.61
N SER A 107 -17.45 21.52 -5.34
CA SER A 107 -17.45 20.17 -4.75
C SER A 107 -18.75 19.46 -5.10
N TYR A 108 -18.66 18.29 -5.71
CA TYR A 108 -19.81 17.47 -6.11
C TYR A 108 -19.70 16.07 -5.52
N VAL A 109 -20.50 15.77 -4.49
CA VAL A 109 -20.55 14.43 -3.89
C VAL A 109 -21.29 13.49 -4.83
N SER A 110 -20.58 12.54 -5.43
CA SER A 110 -21.07 11.75 -6.55
C SER A 110 -20.13 10.57 -6.82
N PRO A 111 -20.61 9.43 -7.34
CA PRO A 111 -21.97 9.13 -7.80
C PRO A 111 -22.98 8.87 -6.67
N ALA A 112 -24.21 8.47 -7.00
CA ALA A 112 -25.16 7.97 -6.00
C ALA A 112 -24.52 6.85 -5.16
N GLY A 113 -24.69 6.92 -3.83
CA GLY A 113 -24.02 6.05 -2.86
C GLY A 113 -22.69 6.62 -2.32
N ALA A 114 -22.12 7.64 -2.97
CA ALA A 114 -20.92 8.31 -2.49
C ALA A 114 -21.16 9.12 -1.21
N ARG A 115 -20.06 9.49 -0.57
CA ARG A 115 -20.08 10.30 0.64
C ARG A 115 -19.01 11.37 0.69
N ALA A 116 -19.29 12.44 1.42
CA ALA A 116 -18.30 13.41 1.86
C ALA A 116 -18.26 13.40 3.40
N ALA A 117 -17.57 12.40 3.97
CA ALA A 117 -17.45 12.25 5.42
C ALA A 117 -16.16 12.91 5.94
N SER A 118 -16.18 13.33 7.21
CA SER A 118 -15.00 13.87 7.91
C SER A 118 -14.32 15.00 7.10
N ALA A 119 -13.07 14.82 6.68
CA ALA A 119 -12.35 15.78 5.84
C ALA A 119 -13.13 16.21 4.57
N GLY A 120 -13.91 15.30 3.97
CA GLY A 120 -14.77 15.60 2.83
C GLY A 120 -15.80 16.69 3.12
N THR A 121 -16.40 16.68 4.32
CA THR A 121 -17.34 17.71 4.76
C THR A 121 -16.69 19.09 4.77
N TYR A 122 -15.46 19.21 5.28
CA TYR A 122 -14.76 20.50 5.31
C TYR A 122 -14.36 20.98 3.90
N ILE A 123 -13.93 20.08 3.01
CA ILE A 123 -13.60 20.42 1.62
C ILE A 123 -14.85 20.94 0.90
N LEU A 124 -15.98 20.28 1.10
CA LEU A 124 -17.27 20.72 0.57
C LEU A 124 -17.66 22.10 1.12
N TYR A 125 -17.54 22.32 2.43
CA TYR A 125 -17.83 23.62 3.06
C TYR A 125 -16.88 24.74 2.62
N GLY A 126 -15.63 24.41 2.27
CA GLY A 126 -14.66 25.37 1.76
C GLY A 126 -14.77 25.65 0.25
N SER A 127 -15.67 24.97 -0.46
CA SER A 127 -15.84 25.14 -1.90
C SER A 127 -16.75 26.29 -2.26
N HIS A 128 -16.52 26.89 -3.43
CA HIS A 128 -17.33 27.99 -3.96
C HIS A 128 -18.77 27.56 -4.20
N VAL A 129 -18.97 26.32 -4.67
CA VAL A 129 -20.28 25.66 -4.75
C VAL A 129 -20.18 24.26 -4.15
N ALA A 130 -21.19 23.88 -3.37
CA ALA A 130 -21.39 22.57 -2.80
C ALA A 130 -22.62 21.91 -3.45
N ALA A 131 -22.40 20.77 -4.09
CA ALA A 131 -23.43 20.02 -4.77
C ALA A 131 -23.39 18.54 -4.35
N MET A 132 -24.54 17.88 -4.41
CA MET A 132 -24.65 16.45 -4.09
C MET A 132 -25.50 15.73 -5.14
N ALA A 133 -25.16 14.48 -5.43
CA ALA A 133 -26.02 13.57 -6.17
C ALA A 133 -27.11 12.98 -5.25
N PRO A 134 -28.28 12.59 -5.79
CA PRO A 134 -29.26 11.84 -5.01
C PRO A 134 -28.65 10.58 -4.37
N ALA A 135 -29.16 10.19 -3.20
CA ALA A 135 -28.64 9.06 -2.42
C ALA A 135 -27.15 9.16 -2.03
N THR A 136 -26.63 10.38 -1.85
CA THR A 136 -25.33 10.63 -1.21
C THR A 136 -25.51 11.22 0.19
N HIS A 137 -24.46 11.19 1.01
CA HIS A 137 -24.49 11.75 2.35
C HIS A 137 -23.21 12.53 2.70
N LEU A 138 -23.33 13.49 3.61
CA LEU A 138 -22.20 14.20 4.20
C LEU A 138 -22.30 14.23 5.74
N GLY A 139 -21.21 14.60 6.42
CA GLY A 139 -21.19 14.76 7.88
C GLY A 139 -20.06 14.01 8.55
N SER A 140 -20.29 13.50 9.77
CA SER A 140 -19.31 12.75 10.58
C SER A 140 -17.96 13.48 10.66
N ALA A 141 -18.01 14.77 11.02
CA ALA A 141 -16.89 15.71 10.94
C ALA A 141 -16.06 15.84 12.23
N THR A 142 -16.29 14.95 13.19
CA THR A 142 -15.59 14.92 14.48
C THR A 142 -14.11 14.54 14.28
N PRO A 143 -13.15 15.35 14.76
CA PRO A 143 -11.74 14.99 14.76
C PRO A 143 -11.50 13.78 15.66
N VAL A 144 -10.82 12.78 15.12
CA VAL A 144 -10.32 11.64 15.87
C VAL A 144 -8.80 11.64 15.82
N GLN A 145 -8.16 11.42 16.97
CA GLN A 145 -6.72 11.30 17.02
C GLN A 145 -6.34 9.87 16.65
N MET A 146 -5.74 9.69 15.47
CA MET A 146 -5.10 8.41 15.11
C MET A 146 -3.83 8.26 15.96
N GLY A 147 -3.85 7.33 16.91
CA GLY A 147 -2.70 7.01 17.77
C GLY A 147 -2.91 7.33 19.25
N GLY A 148 -3.69 6.48 19.94
CA GLY A 148 -3.71 6.37 21.39
C GLY A 148 -2.84 5.20 21.87
N PHE A 149 -2.29 5.28 23.09
CA PHE A 149 -1.72 4.10 23.74
C PHE A 149 -2.86 3.14 24.11
N PRO A 150 -2.68 1.80 23.99
CA PRO A 150 -3.68 0.85 24.44
C PRO A 150 -3.97 1.08 25.93
N GLY A 151 -5.19 1.50 26.25
CA GLY A 151 -5.64 1.77 27.63
C GLY A 151 -6.25 3.15 27.90
N SER A 152 -6.23 4.10 26.96
CA SER A 152 -7.09 5.30 27.05
C SER A 152 -8.46 4.97 26.48
N GLY A 153 -9.45 4.82 27.38
CA GLY A 153 -10.76 4.21 27.12
C GLY A 153 -11.42 4.60 25.80
N GLU A 154 -11.87 3.58 25.08
CA GLU A 154 -12.86 3.71 24.02
C GLU A 154 -14.12 4.39 24.59
N PRO A 155 -14.84 5.21 23.81
CA PRO A 155 -16.17 5.63 24.22
C PRO A 155 -17.06 4.39 24.24
N GLU A 156 -17.47 3.97 25.44
CA GLU A 156 -18.50 2.94 25.62
C GLU A 156 -19.73 3.32 24.79
N SER A 157 -20.02 2.50 23.78
CA SER A 157 -21.31 2.47 23.12
C SER A 157 -22.31 1.89 24.12
N ASP A 158 -23.05 2.77 24.80
CA ASP A 158 -24.10 2.43 25.77
C ASP A 158 -25.16 1.50 25.13
N PRO A 159 -25.23 0.20 25.51
CA PRO A 159 -26.29 -0.68 25.07
C PRO A 159 -27.43 -0.67 26.09
N GLN A 160 -28.64 -0.39 25.59
CA GLN A 160 -29.95 -0.64 26.22
C GLN A 160 -30.48 0.41 27.21
N LYS A 161 -31.32 1.31 26.69
CA LYS A 161 -32.49 1.80 27.43
C LYS A 161 -33.70 0.92 27.10
N GLU A 162 -34.04 0.00 27.99
CA GLU A 162 -35.43 -0.44 28.18
C GLU A 162 -36.08 0.41 29.30
N PRO A 163 -37.40 0.63 29.27
CA PRO A 163 -38.05 1.63 30.12
C PRO A 163 -38.19 1.11 31.55
N ALA A 164 -37.81 1.95 32.51
CA ALA A 164 -38.11 1.73 33.92
C ALA A 164 -39.57 2.10 34.19
N ASN A 165 -40.28 1.22 34.89
CA ASN A 165 -41.58 1.49 35.48
C ASN A 165 -41.45 2.53 36.61
N ASP A 166 -42.52 3.31 36.70
CA ASP A 166 -42.90 4.28 37.71
C ASP A 166 -42.75 3.75 39.14
N ASP A 167 -42.39 4.66 40.07
CA ASP A 167 -42.93 4.78 41.43
C ASP A 167 -42.06 5.74 42.27
N GLY A 168 -42.55 6.96 42.50
CA GLY A 168 -42.49 7.58 43.84
C GLY A 168 -41.47 8.68 44.14
N GLU A 169 -42.01 9.90 44.23
CA GLU A 169 -41.67 11.04 45.11
C GLU A 169 -40.54 12.03 44.77
N ALA A 170 -40.94 13.30 44.84
CA ALA A 170 -40.25 14.50 44.41
C ALA A 170 -39.34 15.09 45.50
N VAL A 171 -38.18 15.63 45.08
CA VAL A 171 -37.55 16.79 45.73
C VAL A 171 -36.92 17.69 44.66
N ASP A 172 -37.35 18.95 44.64
CA ASP A 172 -36.86 20.06 43.80
C ASP A 172 -35.39 20.43 44.06
N ALA A 173 -34.58 20.60 43.00
CA ALA A 173 -33.76 21.78 42.67
C ALA A 173 -32.72 21.47 41.56
N PRO A 174 -32.31 22.47 40.73
CA PRO A 174 -31.83 22.23 39.38
C PRO A 174 -30.29 22.11 39.31
N ALA A 175 -29.82 21.10 38.60
CA ALA A 175 -28.47 21.09 38.02
C ALA A 175 -28.54 20.43 36.65
N GLN A 176 -28.54 21.26 35.61
CA GLN A 176 -28.19 20.82 34.26
C GLN A 176 -26.72 20.40 34.28
N GLU A 177 -26.45 19.14 34.61
CA GLU A 177 -25.20 18.50 34.23
C GLU A 177 -25.31 18.15 32.74
N GLU A 178 -24.98 19.12 31.90
CA GLU A 178 -24.55 18.83 30.54
C GLU A 178 -23.39 17.84 30.63
N VAL A 179 -23.63 16.63 30.14
CA VAL A 179 -22.62 15.59 29.94
C VAL A 179 -21.65 16.09 28.86
N ARG A 180 -20.69 16.91 29.28
CA ARG A 180 -19.64 17.50 28.44
C ARG A 180 -18.59 16.43 28.15
N ARG A 181 -18.79 15.67 27.08
CA ARG A 181 -17.85 14.65 26.60
C ARG A 181 -16.60 15.31 26.01
N GLY A 182 -15.46 14.96 26.59
CA GLY A 182 -14.11 15.35 26.19
C GLY A 182 -13.14 15.01 27.31
N ASN A 183 -12.56 13.81 27.27
CA ASN A 183 -11.87 13.18 28.39
C ASN A 183 -10.46 13.78 28.63
N SER A 184 -9.99 14.69 27.77
CA SER A 184 -8.75 15.47 27.98
C SER A 184 -8.87 16.94 27.58
N ALA A 185 -8.05 17.81 28.19
CA ALA A 185 -7.97 19.23 27.81
C ALA A 185 -7.47 19.45 26.37
N MET A 186 -6.75 18.47 25.80
CA MET A 186 -6.30 18.49 24.41
C MET A 186 -7.46 18.21 23.45
N GLU A 187 -8.24 17.16 23.69
CA GLU A 187 -9.43 16.82 22.87
C GLU A 187 -10.38 18.01 22.76
N ARG A 188 -10.64 18.71 23.88
CA ARG A 188 -11.47 19.91 23.86
C ARG A 188 -10.89 20.99 22.96
N LYS A 189 -9.58 21.24 23.00
CA LYS A 189 -8.95 22.23 22.13
C LYS A 189 -9.05 21.86 20.65
N VAL A 190 -8.83 20.58 20.33
CA VAL A 190 -8.93 20.08 18.95
C VAL A 190 -10.38 20.17 18.46
N LEU A 191 -11.35 19.82 19.31
CA LEU A 191 -12.78 19.94 18.98
C LEU A 191 -13.18 21.39 18.77
N GLU A 192 -12.82 22.30 19.66
CA GLU A 192 -13.14 23.73 19.51
C GLU A 192 -12.46 24.36 18.29
N ASP A 193 -11.21 23.98 17.98
CA ASP A 193 -10.53 24.40 16.74
C ASP A 193 -11.28 23.92 15.49
N ALA A 194 -11.72 22.66 15.48
CA ALA A 194 -12.48 22.07 14.39
C ALA A 194 -13.85 22.74 14.20
N VAL A 195 -14.59 22.97 15.29
CA VAL A 195 -15.87 23.71 15.28
C VAL A 195 -15.66 25.13 14.76
N SER A 196 -14.67 25.86 15.30
CA SER A 196 -14.37 27.22 14.84
C SER A 196 -14.00 27.24 13.36
N TYR A 197 -13.24 26.24 12.90
CA TYR A 197 -12.82 26.15 11.51
C TYR A 197 -14.00 25.91 10.56
N ILE A 198 -14.85 24.91 10.84
CA ILE A 198 -15.97 24.59 9.95
C ILE A 198 -17.01 25.72 9.93
N ARG A 199 -17.28 26.36 11.07
CA ARG A 199 -18.17 27.53 11.15
C ARG A 199 -17.64 28.68 10.32
N GLY A 200 -16.33 28.95 10.38
CA GLY A 200 -15.70 29.98 9.54
C GLY A 200 -15.83 29.71 8.04
N LEU A 201 -15.77 28.45 7.61
CA LEU A 201 -16.05 28.07 6.22
C LEU A 201 -17.53 28.25 5.86
N ALA A 202 -18.42 27.84 6.76
CA ALA A 202 -19.86 28.00 6.59
C ALA A 202 -20.25 29.47 6.42
N ASP A 203 -19.80 30.34 7.33
CA ASP A 203 -20.09 31.78 7.32
C ASP A 203 -19.56 32.46 6.05
N ARG A 204 -18.37 32.05 5.57
CA ARG A 204 -17.77 32.60 4.34
C ARG A 204 -18.64 32.33 3.10
N HIS A 205 -19.27 31.17 3.03
CA HIS A 205 -20.07 30.75 1.88
C HIS A 205 -21.58 30.84 2.13
N GLY A 206 -22.01 31.41 3.26
CA GLY A 206 -23.42 31.56 3.61
C GLY A 206 -24.15 30.23 3.87
N ARG A 207 -23.43 29.19 4.30
CA ARG A 207 -23.96 27.86 4.62
C ARG A 207 -24.31 27.73 6.11
N ASN A 208 -25.09 26.72 6.46
CA ASN A 208 -25.58 26.49 7.81
C ASN A 208 -24.47 26.14 8.82
N ALA A 209 -23.95 27.16 9.51
CA ALA A 209 -22.90 27.03 10.51
C ALA A 209 -23.32 26.20 11.74
N ASP A 210 -24.60 26.24 12.11
CA ASP A 210 -25.10 25.52 13.29
C ASP A 210 -25.19 24.01 13.02
N TRP A 211 -25.59 23.62 11.82
CA TRP A 211 -25.48 22.22 11.41
C TRP A 211 -24.03 21.79 11.28
N ALA A 212 -23.16 22.64 10.71
CA ALA A 212 -21.74 22.35 10.57
C ALA A 212 -21.08 22.07 11.94
N GLU A 213 -21.42 22.83 12.97
CA GLU A 213 -20.99 22.58 14.34
C GLU A 213 -21.51 21.24 14.88
N LYS A 214 -22.80 20.92 14.68
CA LYS A 214 -23.37 19.63 15.08
C LYS A 214 -22.68 18.46 14.38
N ALA A 215 -22.32 18.60 13.10
CA ALA A 215 -21.58 17.57 12.36
C ALA A 215 -20.22 17.26 13.00
N VAL A 216 -19.62 18.23 13.68
CA VAL A 216 -18.35 18.09 14.41
C VAL A 216 -18.56 17.58 15.83
N ARG A 217 -19.53 18.12 16.59
CA ARG A 217 -19.75 17.74 18.00
C ARG A 217 -20.48 16.41 18.17
N ASP A 218 -21.48 16.17 17.33
CA ASP A 218 -22.43 15.07 17.48
C ASP A 218 -22.28 14.01 16.37
N ALA A 219 -21.32 14.19 15.45
CA ALA A 219 -21.07 13.31 14.32
C ALA A 219 -22.31 13.03 13.43
N VAL A 220 -23.22 14.00 13.33
CA VAL A 220 -24.45 13.85 12.53
C VAL A 220 -24.13 13.77 11.03
N ASN A 221 -25.04 13.11 10.29
CA ASN A 221 -25.01 13.00 8.83
C ASN A 221 -26.31 13.54 8.23
N LEU A 222 -26.24 14.01 6.99
CA LEU A 222 -27.42 14.39 6.18
C LEU A 222 -27.36 13.74 4.80
N GLY A 223 -28.54 13.40 4.28
CA GLY A 223 -28.71 13.08 2.86
C GLY A 223 -28.76 14.34 1.99
N ALA A 224 -28.61 14.17 0.66
CA ALA A 224 -28.59 15.28 -0.31
C ALA A 224 -29.80 16.21 -0.23
N GLU A 225 -31.02 15.69 -0.09
CA GLU A 225 -32.25 16.50 -0.03
C GLU A 225 -32.32 17.33 1.26
N GLU A 226 -32.10 16.71 2.42
CA GLU A 226 -32.09 17.39 3.72
C GLU A 226 -30.96 18.42 3.83
N ALA A 227 -29.81 18.13 3.21
CA ALA A 227 -28.69 19.05 3.15
C ALA A 227 -29.04 20.31 2.34
N LEU A 228 -29.80 20.19 1.26
CA LEU A 228 -30.28 21.34 0.49
C LEU A 228 -31.31 22.14 1.30
N GLU A 229 -32.28 21.46 1.93
CA GLU A 229 -33.30 22.10 2.77
C GLU A 229 -32.70 22.88 3.94
N GLN A 230 -31.66 22.34 4.57
CA GLN A 230 -30.96 22.96 5.68
C GLN A 230 -29.89 23.97 5.25
N ASN A 231 -29.75 24.29 3.96
CA ASN A 231 -28.74 25.21 3.43
C ASN A 231 -27.30 24.79 3.80
N VAL A 232 -27.04 23.49 3.78
CA VAL A 232 -25.71 22.87 3.96
C VAL A 232 -25.00 22.75 2.60
N ILE A 233 -25.78 22.59 1.52
CA ILE A 233 -25.31 22.58 0.13
C ILE A 233 -26.14 23.55 -0.71
N ASP A 234 -25.65 23.88 -1.91
CA ASP A 234 -26.27 24.85 -2.81
C ASP A 234 -27.26 24.22 -3.80
N LEU A 235 -27.05 22.96 -4.18
CA LEU A 235 -27.93 22.24 -5.13
C LEU A 235 -27.77 20.72 -5.09
N VAL A 236 -28.78 20.02 -5.62
CA VAL A 236 -28.75 18.57 -5.88
C VAL A 236 -28.79 18.34 -7.40
N ALA A 237 -27.83 17.57 -7.91
CA ALA A 237 -27.69 17.29 -9.34
C ALA A 237 -27.49 15.79 -9.60
N ILE A 238 -28.21 15.24 -10.56
CA ILE A 238 -28.26 13.78 -10.82
C ILE A 238 -26.96 13.28 -11.48
N ASN A 239 -26.32 14.13 -12.27
CA ASN A 239 -25.05 13.86 -12.94
C ASN A 239 -24.30 15.17 -13.24
N LEU A 240 -23.14 15.07 -13.87
CA LEU A 240 -22.33 16.23 -14.24
C LEU A 240 -23.01 17.17 -15.25
N ASP A 241 -23.80 16.65 -16.20
CA ASP A 241 -24.50 17.48 -17.18
C ASP A 241 -25.60 18.32 -16.53
N ASP A 242 -26.36 17.72 -15.62
CA ASP A 242 -27.36 18.38 -14.79
C ASP A 242 -26.72 19.41 -13.85
N LEU A 243 -25.57 19.07 -13.24
CA LEU A 243 -24.79 20.00 -12.42
C LEU A 243 -24.40 21.24 -13.22
N VAL A 244 -23.76 21.08 -14.38
CA VAL A 244 -23.32 22.17 -15.25
C VAL A 244 -24.52 23.02 -15.71
N SER A 245 -25.64 22.38 -16.06
CA SER A 245 -26.87 23.08 -16.46
C SER A 245 -27.45 23.93 -15.33
N GLN A 246 -27.44 23.40 -14.10
CA GLN A 246 -27.93 24.10 -12.92
C GLN A 246 -26.99 25.21 -12.44
N LEU A 247 -25.69 25.14 -12.75
CA LEU A 247 -24.70 26.15 -12.36
C LEU A 247 -24.74 27.41 -13.22
N ASP A 248 -25.34 27.35 -14.41
CA ASP A 248 -25.31 28.46 -15.36
C ASP A 248 -25.98 29.72 -14.78
N GLY A 249 -25.28 30.85 -14.90
CA GLY A 249 -25.77 32.13 -14.39
C GLY A 249 -25.68 32.32 -12.87
N ARG A 250 -25.17 31.35 -12.10
CA ARG A 250 -24.96 31.53 -10.65
C ARG A 250 -23.79 32.47 -10.39
N VAL A 251 -23.91 33.24 -9.32
CA VAL A 251 -22.83 34.12 -8.83
C VAL A 251 -22.10 33.42 -7.69
N VAL A 252 -20.77 33.34 -7.78
CA VAL A 252 -19.90 32.79 -6.74
C VAL A 252 -18.92 33.85 -6.24
N GLN A 253 -18.58 33.78 -4.95
CA GLN A 253 -17.64 34.68 -4.31
C GLN A 253 -16.22 34.11 -4.39
N LEU A 254 -15.39 34.65 -5.28
CA LEU A 254 -13.96 34.34 -5.34
C LEU A 254 -13.15 35.31 -4.46
N ALA A 255 -11.85 35.03 -4.28
CA ALA A 255 -10.94 35.94 -3.59
C ALA A 255 -10.83 37.32 -4.28
N ALA A 256 -10.89 37.34 -5.62
CA ALA A 256 -10.84 38.55 -6.44
C ALA A 256 -12.17 39.32 -6.50
N GLY A 257 -13.30 38.71 -6.10
CA GLY A 257 -14.63 39.31 -6.17
C GLY A 257 -15.70 38.31 -6.62
N GLU A 258 -16.89 38.83 -6.92
CA GLU A 258 -17.99 38.03 -7.46
C GLU A 258 -17.74 37.66 -8.93
N ARG A 259 -17.95 36.39 -9.29
CA ARG A 259 -17.91 35.88 -10.66
C ARG A 259 -19.21 35.16 -10.98
N THR A 260 -19.82 35.49 -12.12
CA THR A 260 -20.96 34.73 -12.66
C THR A 260 -20.45 33.56 -13.47
N LEU A 261 -20.93 32.35 -13.16
CA LEU A 261 -20.61 31.13 -13.88
C LEU A 261 -21.27 31.13 -15.26
N GLN A 262 -20.50 30.85 -16.31
CA GLN A 262 -20.99 30.74 -17.68
C GLN A 262 -20.77 29.32 -18.18
N THR A 263 -21.69 28.43 -17.85
CA THR A 263 -21.55 26.99 -18.07
C THR A 263 -22.32 26.49 -19.29
N GLU A 264 -23.01 27.37 -20.01
CA GLU A 264 -23.65 27.04 -21.29
C GLU A 264 -22.63 26.43 -22.29
N ASN A 265 -22.92 25.24 -22.80
CA ASN A 265 -22.06 24.45 -23.71
C ASN A 265 -20.65 24.12 -23.19
N LEU A 266 -20.44 24.20 -21.87
CA LEU A 266 -19.17 23.88 -21.22
C LEU A 266 -18.78 22.41 -21.43
N ALA A 267 -17.59 22.16 -21.94
CA ALA A 267 -17.05 20.81 -22.04
C ALA A 267 -16.28 20.45 -20.76
N LEU A 268 -16.75 19.44 -20.04
CA LEU A 268 -16.04 18.91 -18.87
C LEU A 268 -14.96 17.91 -19.30
N VAL A 269 -13.71 18.20 -18.93
CA VAL A 269 -12.54 17.36 -19.24
C VAL A 269 -12.05 16.71 -17.95
N PRO A 270 -12.10 15.37 -17.83
CA PRO A 270 -11.55 14.67 -16.68
C PRO A 270 -10.02 14.74 -16.69
N VAL A 271 -9.43 15.11 -15.56
CA VAL A 271 -7.97 15.14 -15.38
C VAL A 271 -7.54 13.87 -14.65
N GLU A 272 -6.87 12.98 -15.35
CA GLU A 272 -6.35 11.76 -14.71
C GLU A 272 -5.22 12.08 -13.73
N ALA A 273 -5.18 11.33 -12.62
CA ALA A 273 -4.03 11.32 -11.73
C ALA A 273 -2.77 10.86 -12.48
N GLY A 274 -1.73 11.72 -12.50
CA GLY A 274 -0.44 11.43 -13.11
C GLY A 274 0.35 10.34 -12.37
N TRP A 275 1.47 9.91 -12.95
CA TRP A 275 2.32 8.82 -12.40
C TRP A 275 2.81 9.11 -10.98
N ARG A 276 3.10 10.38 -10.65
CA ARG A 276 3.56 10.79 -9.33
C ARG A 276 2.47 10.60 -8.27
N THR A 277 1.24 11.02 -8.57
CA THR A 277 0.10 10.81 -7.66
C THR A 277 -0.15 9.31 -7.47
N ARG A 278 -0.10 8.50 -8.54
CA ARG A 278 -0.23 7.04 -8.43
C ARG A 278 0.88 6.42 -7.57
N LEU A 279 2.12 6.85 -7.75
CA LEU A 279 3.25 6.38 -6.94
C LEU A 279 3.08 6.77 -5.46
N LEU A 280 2.71 8.02 -5.19
CA LEU A 280 2.49 8.49 -3.82
C LEU A 280 1.33 7.73 -3.18
N ALA A 281 0.22 7.52 -3.90
CA ALA A 281 -0.93 6.76 -3.43
C ALA A 281 -0.54 5.31 -3.05
N VAL A 282 0.25 4.64 -3.90
CA VAL A 282 0.77 3.29 -3.65
C VAL A 282 1.70 3.27 -2.44
N ILE A 283 2.57 4.26 -2.26
CA ILE A 283 3.48 4.32 -1.11
C ILE A 283 2.70 4.61 0.18
N THR A 284 1.62 5.39 0.12
CA THR A 284 0.77 5.70 1.28
C THR A 284 -0.24 4.60 1.62
N ASP A 285 -0.29 3.51 0.86
CA ASP A 285 -1.14 2.36 1.17
C ASP A 285 -0.53 1.50 2.30
N PRO A 286 -1.27 1.24 3.40
CA PRO A 286 -0.77 0.46 4.53
C PRO A 286 -0.33 -0.97 4.17
N ASN A 287 -1.03 -1.63 3.24
CA ASN A 287 -0.72 -2.98 2.82
C ASN A 287 0.58 -3.01 2.01
N VAL A 288 0.74 -2.04 1.11
CA VAL A 288 1.97 -1.90 0.32
C VAL A 288 3.15 -1.60 1.25
N ALA A 289 2.99 -0.71 2.23
CA ALA A 289 4.02 -0.43 3.23
C ALA A 289 4.45 -1.70 3.97
N TYR A 290 3.49 -2.54 4.38
CA TYR A 290 3.76 -3.81 5.04
C TYR A 290 4.49 -4.82 4.13
N PHE A 291 4.09 -4.95 2.87
CA PHE A 291 4.81 -5.80 1.90
C PHE A 291 6.23 -5.29 1.64
N LEU A 292 6.42 -3.98 1.49
CA LEU A 292 7.73 -3.35 1.35
C LEU A 292 8.61 -3.63 2.56
N MET A 293 8.07 -3.60 3.78
CA MET A 293 8.81 -3.94 4.99
C MET A 293 9.26 -5.40 4.98
N ILE A 294 8.37 -6.35 4.65
CA ILE A 294 8.69 -7.78 4.58
C ILE A 294 9.75 -8.05 3.51
N ILE A 295 9.54 -7.58 2.29
CA ILE A 295 10.50 -7.72 1.17
C ILE A 295 11.83 -7.08 1.55
N GLY A 296 11.77 -5.90 2.15
CA GLY A 296 12.92 -5.14 2.59
C GLY A 296 13.79 -5.92 3.58
N PHE A 297 13.15 -6.50 4.58
CA PHE A 297 13.83 -7.30 5.58
C PHE A 297 14.40 -8.61 5.02
N TYR A 298 13.64 -9.34 4.19
CA TYR A 298 14.14 -10.54 3.53
C TYR A 298 15.31 -10.25 2.58
N GLY A 299 15.32 -9.10 1.91
CA GLY A 299 16.44 -8.66 1.08
C GLY A 299 17.74 -8.52 1.87
N ILE A 300 17.68 -7.91 3.05
CA ILE A 300 18.84 -7.80 3.96
C ILE A 300 19.27 -9.18 4.47
N ILE A 301 18.33 -10.05 4.87
CA ILE A 301 18.67 -11.42 5.30
C ILE A 301 19.42 -12.16 4.19
N PHE A 302 18.96 -12.03 2.94
CA PHE A 302 19.51 -12.77 1.82
C PHE A 302 20.95 -12.32 1.52
N GLU A 303 21.25 -11.02 1.61
CA GLU A 303 22.62 -10.49 1.52
C GLU A 303 23.51 -11.04 2.65
N LEU A 304 23.04 -11.01 3.90
CA LEU A 304 23.78 -11.52 5.05
C LEU A 304 24.04 -13.04 4.96
N SER A 305 23.10 -13.79 4.39
CA SER A 305 23.20 -15.24 4.25
C SER A 305 24.05 -15.68 3.05
N ASN A 306 24.19 -14.83 2.03
CA ASN A 306 24.96 -15.10 0.82
C ASN A 306 26.00 -13.99 0.58
N PRO A 307 27.16 -14.06 1.27
CA PRO A 307 28.22 -13.06 1.11
C PRO A 307 28.61 -12.92 -0.37
N GLY A 308 28.48 -11.70 -0.91
CA GLY A 308 28.78 -11.38 -2.32
C GLY A 308 27.57 -11.05 -3.19
N ALA A 309 26.33 -11.30 -2.73
CA ALA A 309 25.11 -10.86 -3.39
C ALA A 309 24.66 -9.48 -2.86
N ILE A 310 25.18 -8.40 -3.46
CA ILE A 310 24.90 -7.01 -3.04
C ILE A 310 23.46 -6.56 -3.44
N VAL A 311 22.95 -7.07 -4.56
CA VAL A 311 21.67 -6.62 -5.14
C VAL A 311 20.46 -6.81 -4.19
N PRO A 312 20.27 -7.97 -3.53
CA PRO A 312 19.17 -8.17 -2.58
C PRO A 312 19.24 -7.25 -1.38
N GLY A 313 20.45 -6.91 -0.92
CA GLY A 313 20.70 -5.98 0.17
C GLY A 313 20.25 -4.56 -0.13
N VAL A 314 20.67 -4.04 -1.29
CA VAL A 314 20.30 -2.69 -1.75
C VAL A 314 18.80 -2.57 -1.98
N ILE A 315 18.18 -3.56 -2.64
CA ILE A 315 16.72 -3.62 -2.80
C ILE A 315 16.05 -3.67 -1.43
N GLY A 316 16.58 -4.49 -0.52
CA GLY A 316 16.11 -4.65 0.85
C GLY A 316 16.06 -3.32 1.62
N ALA A 317 17.18 -2.59 1.60
CA ALA A 317 17.33 -1.31 2.27
C ALA A 317 16.39 -0.24 1.70
N ILE A 318 16.25 -0.14 0.37
CA ILE A 318 15.33 0.80 -0.28
C ILE A 318 13.89 0.50 0.14
N CYS A 319 13.48 -0.77 0.08
CA CYS A 319 12.13 -1.18 0.49
C CYS A 319 11.84 -0.88 1.96
N LEU A 320 12.81 -1.08 2.87
CA LEU A 320 12.65 -0.71 4.28
C LEU A 320 12.53 0.80 4.48
N ILE A 321 13.34 1.62 3.81
CA ILE A 321 13.24 3.09 3.92
C ILE A 321 11.87 3.58 3.42
N LEU A 322 11.39 3.03 2.30
CA LEU A 322 10.08 3.36 1.76
C LEU A 322 8.94 2.94 2.70
N ALA A 323 9.04 1.75 3.30
CA ALA A 323 8.07 1.29 4.29
C ALA A 323 8.05 2.18 5.55
N LEU A 324 9.23 2.58 6.06
CA LEU A 324 9.35 3.49 7.18
C LEU A 324 8.73 4.87 6.88
N PHE A 325 8.97 5.39 5.67
CA PHE A 325 8.35 6.63 5.22
C PHE A 325 6.81 6.52 5.16
N ALA A 326 6.29 5.41 4.61
CA ALA A 326 4.85 5.16 4.56
C ALA A 326 4.24 5.10 5.97
N PHE A 327 4.86 4.38 6.91
CA PHE A 327 4.41 4.31 8.30
C PHE A 327 4.54 5.64 9.05
N GLN A 328 5.48 6.50 8.68
CA GLN A 328 5.55 7.86 9.24
C GLN A 328 4.32 8.69 8.82
N VAL A 329 3.84 8.53 7.58
CA VAL A 329 2.66 9.24 7.05
C VAL A 329 1.36 8.68 7.65
N LEU A 330 1.31 7.37 7.90
CA LEU A 330 0.13 6.66 8.41
C LEU A 330 -0.07 6.77 9.94
N SER A 331 0.63 7.69 10.62
CA SER A 331 0.52 7.92 12.09
C SER A 331 0.67 6.64 12.92
N VAL A 332 1.62 5.79 12.53
CA VAL A 332 1.73 4.44 13.05
C VAL A 332 2.45 4.41 14.40
N ASN A 333 2.08 3.46 15.28
CA ASN A 333 2.72 3.32 16.58
C ASN A 333 4.16 2.79 16.43
N TYR A 334 5.16 3.65 16.64
CA TYR A 334 6.58 3.29 16.60
C TYR A 334 6.96 2.16 17.57
N ALA A 335 6.22 1.96 18.67
CA ALA A 335 6.43 0.83 19.56
C ALA A 335 6.07 -0.50 18.89
N GLY A 336 4.96 -0.54 18.13
CA GLY A 336 4.57 -1.70 17.34
C GLY A 336 5.60 -2.02 16.27
N LEU A 337 6.09 -0.99 15.55
CA LEU A 337 7.13 -1.13 14.54
C LEU A 337 8.44 -1.66 15.12
N ALA A 338 8.88 -1.12 16.26
CA ALA A 338 10.10 -1.58 16.93
C ALA A 338 9.97 -3.04 17.36
N LEU A 339 8.80 -3.45 17.84
CA LEU A 339 8.54 -4.83 18.26
C LEU A 339 8.50 -5.81 17.08
N ILE A 340 7.98 -5.39 15.92
CA ILE A 340 8.06 -6.16 14.67
C ILE A 340 9.51 -6.36 14.24
N LEU A 341 10.29 -5.28 14.18
CA LEU A 341 11.70 -5.33 13.78
C LEU A 341 12.51 -6.21 14.74
N LEU A 342 12.26 -6.09 16.04
CA LEU A 342 12.86 -6.94 17.06
C LEU A 342 12.46 -8.41 16.89
N GLY A 343 11.18 -8.68 16.66
CA GLY A 343 10.67 -10.04 16.47
C GLY A 343 11.29 -10.71 15.25
N LEU A 344 11.42 -9.97 14.17
CA LEU A 344 12.03 -10.43 12.93
C LEU A 344 13.55 -10.63 13.08
N ALA A 345 14.23 -9.75 13.84
CA ALA A 345 15.63 -9.94 14.20
C ALA A 345 15.86 -11.21 15.04
N PHE A 346 14.95 -11.54 15.97
CA PHE A 346 15.04 -12.78 16.75
C PHE A 346 14.78 -14.03 15.91
N ILE A 347 13.81 -14.00 14.99
CA ILE A 347 13.57 -15.10 14.04
C ILE A 347 14.84 -15.38 13.22
N VAL A 348 15.51 -14.33 12.76
CA VAL A 348 16.78 -14.46 12.02
C VAL A 348 17.91 -14.92 12.93
N GLY A 349 18.00 -14.38 14.14
CA GLY A 349 18.99 -14.77 15.14
C GLY A 349 18.97 -16.27 15.41
N GLU A 350 17.79 -16.89 15.48
CA GLU A 350 17.63 -18.34 15.62
C GLU A 350 18.23 -19.12 14.42
N ALA A 351 18.15 -18.58 13.20
CA ALA A 351 18.68 -19.24 12.01
C ALA A 351 20.22 -19.29 12.00
N PHE A 352 20.89 -18.25 12.52
CA PHE A 352 22.35 -18.19 12.63
C PHE A 352 22.89 -18.85 13.90
N MET A 353 22.18 -18.69 15.02
CA MET A 353 22.52 -19.24 16.33
C MET A 353 21.34 -20.08 16.83
N PRO A 354 21.30 -21.39 16.50
CA PRO A 354 20.21 -22.26 16.93
C PRO A 354 20.12 -22.28 18.47
N SER A 355 19.10 -21.62 19.02
CA SER A 355 18.92 -21.41 20.46
C SER A 355 17.87 -22.35 21.07
N PHE A 356 17.66 -23.50 20.42
CA PHE A 356 16.60 -24.47 20.74
C PHE A 356 15.19 -23.88 20.57
N GLY A 357 15.00 -22.93 19.65
CA GLY A 357 13.71 -22.35 19.31
C GLY A 357 13.25 -21.21 20.25
N MET A 358 14.03 -20.84 21.27
CA MET A 358 13.66 -19.75 22.18
C MET A 358 13.62 -18.39 21.49
N LEU A 359 14.65 -18.05 20.71
CA LEU A 359 14.65 -16.83 19.90
C LEU A 359 13.58 -16.88 18.81
N GLY A 360 13.37 -18.04 18.17
CA GLY A 360 12.33 -18.21 17.16
C GLY A 360 10.91 -17.96 17.69
N ILE A 361 10.54 -18.58 18.82
CA ILE A 361 9.20 -18.40 19.43
C ILE A 361 9.03 -16.98 19.97
N GLY A 362 10.04 -16.45 20.68
CA GLY A 362 10.02 -15.07 21.17
C GLY A 362 9.91 -14.05 20.04
N GLY A 363 10.57 -14.33 18.90
CA GLY A 363 10.50 -13.52 17.71
C GLY A 363 9.12 -13.50 17.05
N ILE A 364 8.45 -14.66 16.96
CA ILE A 364 7.06 -14.74 16.46
C ILE A 364 6.11 -13.97 17.38
N ILE A 365 6.21 -14.14 18.70
CA ILE A 365 5.36 -13.43 19.66
C ILE A 365 5.56 -11.91 19.51
N ALA A 366 6.81 -11.44 19.52
CA ALA A 366 7.12 -10.03 19.33
C ALA A 366 6.61 -9.49 17.98
N PHE A 367 6.75 -10.25 16.90
CA PHE A 367 6.24 -9.89 15.58
C PHE A 367 4.71 -9.75 15.54
N VAL A 368 3.99 -10.72 16.13
CA VAL A 368 2.52 -10.72 16.17
C VAL A 368 2.00 -9.59 17.06
N THR A 369 2.52 -9.47 18.29
CA THR A 369 2.14 -8.38 19.20
C THR A 369 2.48 -7.02 18.60
N GLY A 370 3.63 -6.91 17.92
CA GLY A 370 4.07 -5.68 17.26
C GLY A 370 3.15 -5.31 16.11
N SER A 371 2.74 -6.29 15.29
CA SER A 371 1.81 -6.10 14.18
C SER A 371 0.43 -5.64 14.66
N ILE A 372 -0.07 -6.19 15.77
CA ILE A 372 -1.33 -5.75 16.38
C ILE A 372 -1.22 -4.29 16.85
N ILE A 373 -0.16 -3.95 17.58
CA ILE A 373 0.06 -2.58 18.09
C ILE A 373 0.30 -1.58 16.96
N LEU A 374 0.95 -2.02 15.87
CA LEU A 374 1.21 -1.19 14.69
C LEU A 374 -0.11 -0.78 14.00
N MET A 375 -1.09 -1.67 13.97
CA MET A 375 -2.27 -1.56 13.10
C MET A 375 -3.55 -1.09 13.82
N ASP A 376 -3.48 -0.75 15.11
CA ASP A 376 -4.62 -0.28 15.92
C ASP A 376 -5.07 1.18 15.61
N GLY A 377 -4.78 1.66 14.40
CA GLY A 377 -5.16 2.98 13.92
C GLY A 377 -6.38 2.92 13.01
N SER A 378 -7.58 2.78 13.60
CA SER A 378 -8.96 3.04 13.11
C SER A 378 -9.39 2.78 11.64
N HIS A 379 -8.52 2.33 10.74
CA HIS A 379 -8.85 1.82 9.41
C HIS A 379 -9.03 0.31 9.51
N SER A 380 -10.23 -0.10 9.94
CA SER A 380 -10.70 -1.48 10.02
C SER A 380 -10.89 -2.15 8.65
N GLU A 381 -10.01 -1.90 7.67
CA GLU A 381 -10.05 -2.61 6.39
C GLU A 381 -9.23 -3.91 6.41
N ILE A 382 -8.37 -4.08 7.42
CA ILE A 382 -7.55 -5.28 7.56
C ILE A 382 -8.18 -6.18 8.61
N SER A 383 -8.88 -7.21 8.12
CA SER A 383 -9.55 -8.18 8.97
C SER A 383 -8.51 -8.90 9.86
N ILE A 384 -8.71 -8.94 11.18
CA ILE A 384 -7.92 -9.75 12.14
C ILE A 384 -7.61 -11.18 11.61
N PRO A 385 -8.51 -11.85 10.87
CA PRO A 385 -8.21 -13.11 10.18
C PRO A 385 -7.03 -13.07 9.20
N THR A 386 -6.79 -11.97 8.50
CA THR A 386 -5.65 -11.85 7.57
C THR A 386 -4.31 -11.75 8.29
N ILE A 387 -4.25 -10.99 9.40
CA ILE A 387 -3.06 -10.92 10.27
C ILE A 387 -2.78 -12.29 10.88
N GLY A 388 -3.82 -12.93 11.44
CA GLY A 388 -3.72 -14.30 11.96
C GLY A 388 -3.30 -15.30 10.88
N GLY A 389 -3.85 -15.18 9.67
CA GLY A 389 -3.51 -16.02 8.52
C GLY A 389 -2.04 -15.91 8.11
N ILE A 390 -1.52 -14.69 7.98
CA ILE A 390 -0.11 -14.43 7.64
C ILE A 390 0.81 -14.93 8.78
N ALA A 391 0.45 -14.68 10.05
CA ALA A 391 1.20 -15.18 11.19
C ALA A 391 1.25 -16.71 11.23
N VAL A 392 0.14 -17.39 10.92
CA VAL A 392 0.09 -18.86 10.84
C VAL A 392 0.91 -19.39 9.68
N VAL A 393 0.88 -18.75 8.50
CA VAL A 393 1.71 -19.12 7.36
C VAL A 393 3.19 -18.95 7.68
N ALA A 394 3.59 -17.83 8.30
CA ALA A 394 4.95 -17.57 8.73
C ALA A 394 5.41 -18.58 9.79
N ALA A 395 4.59 -18.84 10.81
CA ALA A 395 4.87 -19.83 11.86
C ALA A 395 4.96 -21.26 11.28
N GLY A 396 4.08 -21.61 10.34
CA GLY A 396 4.10 -22.89 9.63
C GLY A 396 5.35 -23.05 8.77
N PHE A 397 5.77 -22.00 8.07
CA PHE A 397 7.01 -21.99 7.30
C PHE A 397 8.24 -22.13 8.21
N ILE A 398 8.31 -21.40 9.32
CA ILE A 398 9.39 -21.52 10.31
C ILE A 398 9.41 -22.93 10.89
N LEU A 399 8.27 -23.47 11.34
CA LEU A 399 8.17 -24.84 11.84
C LEU A 399 8.63 -25.86 10.81
N TRP A 400 8.20 -25.71 9.54
CA TRP A 400 8.63 -26.58 8.46
C TRP A 400 10.13 -26.48 8.19
N THR A 401 10.71 -25.28 8.17
CA THR A 401 12.17 -25.10 8.01
C THR A 401 12.95 -25.73 9.16
N LEU A 402 12.50 -25.58 10.40
CA LEU A 402 13.11 -26.22 11.58
C LEU A 402 13.01 -27.74 11.51
N LEU A 403 11.83 -28.29 11.21
CA LEU A 403 11.63 -29.74 11.05
C LEU A 403 12.49 -30.30 9.91
N ARG A 404 12.56 -29.58 8.79
CA ARG A 404 13.37 -29.98 7.64
C ARG A 404 14.87 -29.90 7.94
N LEU A 405 15.33 -28.87 8.62
CA LEU A 405 16.73 -28.72 9.05
C LEU A 405 17.13 -29.78 10.08
N MET A 406 16.25 -30.09 11.04
CA MET A 406 16.45 -31.18 11.99
C MET A 406 16.48 -32.53 11.29
N SER A 407 15.60 -32.77 10.30
CA SER A 407 15.65 -34.02 9.53
C SER A 407 16.90 -34.13 8.65
N LEU A 408 17.44 -33.00 8.15
CA LEU A 408 18.71 -32.96 7.43
C LEU A 408 19.91 -33.22 8.36
N ARG A 409 19.90 -32.68 9.59
CA ARG A 409 20.93 -32.97 10.61
C ARG A 409 20.88 -34.40 11.14
N ARG A 410 19.73 -35.09 11.02
CA ARG A 410 19.57 -36.51 11.36
C ARG A 410 19.95 -37.46 10.22
N ARG A 411 20.26 -36.95 9.03
CA ARG A 411 20.85 -37.78 7.98
C ARG A 411 22.33 -37.93 8.30
N HIS A 412 22.77 -39.17 8.54
CA HIS A 412 24.17 -39.50 8.69
C HIS A 412 24.98 -38.87 7.54
N PRO A 413 26.18 -38.31 7.81
CA PRO A 413 27.05 -37.74 6.78
C PRO A 413 27.28 -38.77 5.66
N VAL A 414 26.91 -38.46 4.42
CA VAL A 414 26.99 -39.38 3.26
C VAL A 414 28.27 -39.17 2.43
N SER A 415 29.31 -38.55 3.01
CA SER A 415 30.61 -38.39 2.35
C SER A 415 31.75 -38.18 3.36
N GLY A 416 32.81 -38.99 3.26
CA GLY A 416 34.04 -38.89 4.06
C GLY A 416 34.31 -40.13 4.93
N ARG A 417 35.49 -40.17 5.58
CA ARG A 417 36.14 -41.31 6.30
C ARG A 417 35.24 -42.25 7.11
N GLU A 418 34.06 -41.82 7.54
CA GLU A 418 33.10 -42.58 8.36
C GLU A 418 32.28 -43.61 7.56
N GLN A 419 32.27 -43.58 6.22
CA GLN A 419 31.65 -44.65 5.40
C GLN A 419 32.57 -45.87 5.24
N MET A 420 33.90 -45.67 5.34
CA MET A 420 34.86 -46.77 5.22
C MET A 420 34.74 -47.77 6.38
N ASP A 421 34.16 -47.36 7.51
CA ASP A 421 34.03 -48.19 8.71
C ASP A 421 33.02 -49.35 8.55
N PHE A 422 32.31 -49.44 7.42
CA PHE A 422 31.34 -50.51 7.15
C PHE A 422 31.48 -51.17 5.78
N GLU A 423 32.49 -50.81 4.99
CA GLU A 423 32.74 -51.44 3.68
C GLU A 423 33.52 -52.77 3.83
N GLU A 424 33.29 -53.66 2.87
CA GLU A 424 34.05 -54.91 2.75
C GLU A 424 35.37 -54.64 2.00
N ALA A 425 36.47 -55.08 2.60
CA ALA A 425 37.81 -54.99 2.04
C ALA A 425 38.31 -56.38 1.64
N GLN A 426 38.99 -56.50 0.50
CA GLN A 426 39.62 -57.75 0.10
C GLN A 426 41.12 -57.75 0.44
N ALA A 427 41.61 -58.76 1.13
CA ALA A 427 43.04 -58.93 1.38
C ALA A 427 43.80 -59.13 0.06
N LEU A 428 44.80 -58.29 -0.22
CA LEU A 428 45.65 -58.43 -1.42
C LEU A 428 46.83 -59.37 -1.16
N ASP A 429 47.39 -59.31 0.03
CA ASP A 429 48.57 -60.06 0.44
C ASP A 429 48.25 -60.87 1.72
N GLN A 430 49.03 -61.92 2.00
CA GLN A 430 48.98 -62.60 3.29
C GLN A 430 49.59 -61.69 4.37
N PHE A 431 48.90 -61.48 5.49
CA PHE A 431 49.37 -60.53 6.49
C PHE A 431 50.54 -61.12 7.29
N ALA A 432 51.62 -60.35 7.42
CA ALA A 432 52.81 -60.74 8.17
C ALA A 432 52.69 -60.34 9.66
N PRO A 433 53.12 -61.20 10.60
CA PRO A 433 53.10 -60.87 12.02
C PRO A 433 54.12 -59.76 12.35
N SER A 434 53.68 -58.69 13.00
CA SER A 434 54.50 -57.56 13.43
C SER A 434 53.96 -57.00 14.74
N GLN A 435 54.75 -57.09 15.82
CA GLN A 435 54.44 -56.50 17.14
C GLN A 435 53.06 -56.87 17.72
N GLY A 436 52.67 -58.15 17.65
CA GLY A 436 51.41 -58.64 18.24
C GLY A 436 50.17 -58.47 17.37
N GLU A 437 50.31 -57.87 16.18
CA GLU A 437 49.25 -57.75 15.17
C GLU A 437 49.74 -58.26 13.81
N TYR A 438 48.82 -58.53 12.90
CA TYR A 438 49.11 -58.93 11.52
C TYR A 438 48.97 -57.71 10.61
N ARG A 439 50.00 -57.40 9.81
CA ARG A 439 49.99 -56.26 8.88
C ARG A 439 50.05 -56.72 7.42
N GLY A 440 49.30 -56.06 6.56
CA GLY A 440 49.31 -56.32 5.12
C GLY A 440 48.59 -55.22 4.36
N HIS A 441 48.12 -55.56 3.16
CA HIS A 441 47.41 -54.60 2.31
C HIS A 441 46.03 -55.14 1.94
N VAL A 442 45.06 -54.25 1.87
CA VAL A 442 43.69 -54.55 1.43
C VAL A 442 43.30 -53.66 0.27
N ARG A 443 42.40 -54.15 -0.57
CA ARG A 443 41.70 -53.34 -1.56
C ARG A 443 40.37 -52.89 -0.96
N LEU A 444 40.20 -51.57 -0.82
CA LEU A 444 38.99 -50.91 -0.33
C LEU A 444 38.59 -49.86 -1.37
N SER A 445 37.33 -49.88 -1.81
CA SER A 445 36.79 -48.98 -2.85
C SER A 445 37.66 -48.86 -4.13
N GLY A 446 38.43 -49.90 -4.47
CA GLY A 446 39.33 -49.94 -5.64
C GLY A 446 40.78 -49.55 -5.38
N GLU A 447 41.11 -48.96 -4.22
CA GLU A 447 42.45 -48.48 -3.86
C GLU A 447 43.20 -49.44 -2.93
N ARG A 448 44.54 -49.38 -2.91
CA ARG A 448 45.41 -50.19 -2.03
C ARG A 448 45.65 -49.45 -0.71
N TRP A 449 45.18 -50.03 0.38
CA TRP A 449 45.31 -49.48 1.75
C TRP A 449 46.20 -50.36 2.62
N ASN A 450 46.93 -49.74 3.55
CA ASN A 450 47.61 -50.49 4.62
C ASN A 450 46.56 -51.01 5.58
N ALA A 451 46.70 -52.26 6.03
CA ALA A 451 45.72 -52.86 6.93
C ALA A 451 46.38 -53.62 8.08
N VAL A 452 45.67 -53.63 9.21
CA VAL A 452 46.08 -54.31 10.43
C VAL A 452 44.94 -55.19 10.92
N SER A 453 45.25 -56.43 11.27
CA SER A 453 44.29 -57.38 11.84
C SER A 453 44.83 -58.03 13.11
N ALA A 454 43.94 -58.32 14.05
CA ALA A 454 44.25 -59.08 15.26
C ALA A 454 44.38 -60.59 14.98
N THR A 455 43.83 -61.06 13.86
CA THR A 455 43.83 -62.48 13.45
C THR A 455 44.65 -62.66 12.17
N PRO A 456 45.23 -63.86 11.94
CA PRO A 456 45.92 -64.15 10.68
C PRO A 456 44.93 -64.08 9.50
N VAL A 457 45.34 -63.38 8.43
CA VAL A 457 44.54 -63.16 7.21
C VAL A 457 45.28 -63.73 6.00
N GLN A 458 44.57 -64.48 5.15
CA GLN A 458 45.11 -64.98 3.88
C GLN A 458 44.77 -64.06 2.70
N ALA A 459 45.61 -64.09 1.66
CA ALA A 459 45.36 -63.34 0.42
C ALA A 459 44.03 -63.77 -0.21
N GLY A 460 43.22 -62.80 -0.66
CA GLY A 460 41.91 -63.00 -1.27
C GLY A 460 40.72 -63.02 -0.30
N GLN A 461 40.96 -63.03 1.01
CA GLN A 461 39.90 -63.10 2.03
C GLN A 461 39.10 -61.79 2.14
N LEU A 462 37.78 -61.89 2.30
CA LEU A 462 36.90 -60.76 2.58
C LEU A 462 36.96 -60.38 4.06
N LEU A 463 37.15 -59.10 4.32
CA LEU A 463 37.33 -58.52 5.64
C LEU A 463 36.36 -57.38 5.85
N ARG A 464 35.90 -57.18 7.08
CA ARG A 464 35.12 -56.01 7.46
C ARG A 464 36.03 -54.96 8.07
N VAL A 465 35.94 -53.73 7.59
CA VAL A 465 36.62 -52.60 8.19
C VAL A 465 35.97 -52.27 9.54
N LEU A 466 36.79 -51.95 10.54
CA LEU A 466 36.35 -51.55 11.88
C LEU A 466 36.65 -50.08 12.21
N GLY A 467 37.52 -49.46 11.42
CA GLY A 467 38.06 -48.12 11.69
C GLY A 467 39.21 -47.78 10.76
N VAL A 468 39.36 -46.50 10.43
CA VAL A 468 40.51 -45.97 9.67
C VAL A 468 41.36 -45.06 10.54
N ASP A 469 42.58 -45.50 10.87
CA ASP A 469 43.59 -44.72 11.61
C ASP A 469 44.65 -44.17 10.63
N GLY A 470 44.43 -42.94 10.16
CA GLY A 470 45.35 -42.24 9.24
C GLY A 470 45.36 -42.84 7.83
N LEU A 471 46.43 -43.55 7.47
CA LEU A 471 46.60 -44.30 6.20
C LEU A 471 46.51 -45.82 6.41
N THR A 472 46.05 -46.26 7.59
CA THR A 472 45.97 -47.66 8.00
C THR A 472 44.55 -48.01 8.41
N VAL A 473 44.02 -49.10 7.87
CA VAL A 473 42.66 -49.59 8.12
C VAL A 473 42.72 -50.78 9.08
N ARG A 474 41.93 -50.75 10.15
CA ARG A 474 41.80 -51.89 11.05
C ARG A 474 40.70 -52.81 10.54
N VAL A 475 41.02 -54.08 10.34
CA VAL A 475 40.15 -55.05 9.67
C VAL A 475 39.99 -56.33 10.49
N ARG A 476 38.81 -56.92 10.44
CA ARG A 476 38.51 -58.24 11.03
C ARG A 476 38.00 -59.18 9.96
N CYS A 477 38.38 -60.46 10.06
CA CYS A 477 37.80 -61.50 9.21
C CYS A 477 36.29 -61.54 9.39
N THR A 478 35.56 -61.42 8.29
CA THR A 478 34.14 -61.75 8.27
C THR A 478 34.05 -63.28 8.43
N PRO A 479 33.36 -63.81 9.45
CA PRO A 479 33.17 -65.26 9.55
C PRO A 479 32.48 -65.74 8.26
N ALA A 480 33.00 -66.83 7.68
CA ALA A 480 32.34 -67.47 6.56
C ALA A 480 30.92 -67.86 7.02
N ALA A 481 29.92 -67.48 6.22
CA ALA A 481 28.52 -67.81 6.49
C ALA A 481 28.33 -69.32 6.36
N ASP A 482 28.55 -70.04 7.45
CA ASP A 482 28.09 -71.40 7.74
C ASP A 482 28.15 -71.56 9.27
N ASP A 483 27.17 -70.98 9.95
CA ASP A 483 26.61 -71.39 11.25
C ASP A 483 25.82 -70.23 11.87
N GLU A 484 24.59 -70.02 11.40
CA GLU A 484 23.53 -69.44 12.24
C GLU A 484 22.39 -70.47 12.32
N PRO A 485 22.14 -71.09 13.49
CA PRO A 485 20.93 -71.84 13.70
C PRO A 485 19.76 -70.86 13.79
N ALA A 486 18.79 -71.01 12.88
CA ALA A 486 17.51 -70.35 12.96
C ALA A 486 16.85 -70.63 14.32
N ASN A 487 16.53 -69.57 15.07
CA ASN A 487 15.51 -69.63 16.12
C ASN A 487 14.91 -68.24 16.39
N LEU A 488 13.63 -68.16 16.01
CA LEU A 488 12.45 -67.56 16.69
C LEU A 488 12.58 -66.22 17.43
#